data_AF-A0A1I0YPX8-F1
#
_entry.id   AF-A0A1I0YPX8-F1
#
_cell.length_a   1.000
_cell.length_b   1.000
_cell.length_c   1.000
_cell.angle_alpha   90.00
_cell.angle_beta   90.00
_cell.angle_gamma   90.00
#
_symmetry.space_group_name_H-M   'P 1'
#
loop_
_entity.id
_entity.type
_entity.pdbx_description
1 polymer ?
#
loop_
_entity_poly.entity_id
_entity_poly.type
_entity_poly.pdbx_seq_one_letter_code
_entity_poly.pdbx_strand_id
1 'polypeptide(L)'
;MRAGKPDSTLVKAVDVARGIVLEVAEPSEVGEHLGAHAEGERVVTHQFACERPGYPGWYWSVTLTRAKRGKDLTVNEVVLLPGDDAIVAPAWVPYKERLQPGDLSPGDLLPVEDEDPRLVPTYLVGDDPLDEPLDGDARAQVRRVAEDLGLGRIRTLSREGIDMAAERWYAGPAGPESPLAKSAPDTCTTCGFLLRINGSLSESFGVCANGNANDDGKVVSLDHGCGAHSEVKLARKQQPLPMPDHAFDTLTDDEYERI
;
A
#
# COMPACT_ATOMS: atom_id res chain seq x y z
N MET A 1 20.35 33.49 -12.67
CA MET A 1 20.97 34.84 -12.57
C MET A 1 22.09 34.76 -11.55
N ARG A 2 23.31 35.26 -11.82
CA ARG A 2 24.36 35.30 -10.79
C ARG A 2 23.99 36.41 -9.79
N ALA A 3 23.83 36.05 -8.52
CA ALA A 3 23.64 37.01 -7.44
C ALA A 3 24.77 38.05 -7.48
N GLY A 4 24.41 39.33 -7.63
CA GLY A 4 25.36 40.43 -7.60
C GLY A 4 26.00 40.56 -6.21
N LYS A 5 27.05 41.39 -6.10
CA LYS A 5 27.63 41.70 -4.79
C LYS A 5 26.53 42.24 -3.86
N PRO A 6 26.31 41.63 -2.67
CA PRO A 6 25.23 42.01 -1.79
C PRO A 6 25.40 43.45 -1.28
N ASP A 7 24.29 44.16 -1.14
CA ASP A 7 24.28 45.53 -0.66
C ASP A 7 24.75 45.57 0.81
N SER A 8 25.84 46.28 1.08
CA SER A 8 26.49 46.26 2.40
C SER A 8 25.62 46.84 3.51
N THR A 9 24.66 47.72 3.19
CA THR A 9 23.75 48.28 4.19
C THR A 9 22.73 47.23 4.57
N LEU A 10 22.15 46.52 3.59
CA LEU A 10 21.17 45.48 3.84
C LEU A 10 21.80 44.29 4.57
N VAL A 11 22.98 43.82 4.16
CA VAL A 11 23.72 42.72 4.84
C VAL A 11 23.95 42.98 6.33
N LYS A 12 24.13 44.24 6.72
CA LYS A 12 24.37 44.62 8.12
C LYS A 12 23.08 44.80 8.93
N ALA A 13 21.91 44.75 8.29
CA ALA A 13 20.62 45.00 8.93
C ALA A 13 20.02 43.75 9.60
N VAL A 14 20.87 42.94 10.24
CA VAL A 14 20.46 41.70 10.92
C VAL A 14 19.44 41.97 12.03
N ASP A 15 19.66 43.02 12.83
CA ASP A 15 18.75 43.37 13.94
C ASP A 15 17.39 43.85 13.42
N VAL A 16 17.37 44.58 12.30
CA VAL A 16 16.13 44.98 11.63
C VAL A 16 15.40 43.73 11.14
N ALA A 17 16.09 42.83 10.43
CA ALA A 17 15.50 41.59 9.94
C ALA A 17 14.96 40.72 11.10
N ARG A 18 15.70 40.58 12.20
CA ARG A 18 15.25 39.87 13.40
C ARG A 18 14.01 40.52 13.99
N GLY A 19 13.99 41.86 14.08
CA GLY A 19 12.83 42.62 14.53
C GLY A 19 11.57 42.29 13.73
N ILE A 20 11.69 42.16 12.41
CA ILE A 20 10.56 41.78 11.54
C ILE A 20 10.08 40.35 11.80
N VAL A 21 10.98 39.38 12.04
CA VAL A 21 10.54 38.03 12.42
C VAL A 21 9.75 38.07 13.73
N LEU A 22 10.18 38.89 14.69
CA LEU A 22 9.52 39.04 15.99
C LEU A 22 8.16 39.74 15.92
N GLU A 23 7.79 40.35 14.78
CA GLU A 23 6.43 40.85 14.56
C GLU A 23 5.44 39.72 14.25
N VAL A 24 5.91 38.54 13.83
CA VAL A 24 5.08 37.39 13.38
C VAL A 24 5.34 36.08 14.15
N ALA A 25 6.33 36.08 15.05
CA ALA A 25 6.75 34.91 15.81
C ALA A 25 7.16 35.29 17.23
N GLU A 26 7.03 34.35 18.16
CA GLU A 26 7.49 34.55 19.53
C GLU A 26 9.02 34.56 19.60
N PRO A 27 9.66 35.29 20.53
CA PRO A 27 11.12 35.31 20.65
C PRO A 27 11.75 33.92 20.85
N SER A 28 11.05 33.01 21.52
CA SER A 28 11.49 31.62 21.71
C SER A 28 11.43 30.76 20.44
N GLU A 29 10.80 31.24 19.37
CA GLU A 29 10.68 30.55 18.08
C GLU A 29 11.73 31.00 17.06
N VAL A 30 12.54 32.01 17.39
CA VAL A 30 13.54 32.62 16.50
C VAL A 30 14.95 32.39 17.02
N GLY A 31 15.62 31.38 16.47
CA GLY A 31 16.98 31.00 16.84
C GLY A 31 18.06 31.89 16.21
N GLU A 32 19.25 31.32 16.03
CA GLU A 32 20.44 32.03 15.54
C GLU A 32 20.30 32.55 14.11
N HIS A 33 21.02 33.61 13.77
CA HIS A 33 21.11 34.10 12.39
C HIS A 33 22.00 33.16 11.57
N LEU A 34 21.40 32.51 10.57
CA LEU A 34 22.06 31.50 9.74
C LEU A 34 22.88 32.12 8.61
N GLY A 35 22.52 33.31 8.16
CA GLY A 35 23.24 34.00 7.10
C GLY A 35 22.39 35.03 6.36
N ALA A 36 23.05 35.74 5.44
CA ALA A 36 22.40 36.66 4.54
C ALA A 36 22.95 36.52 3.13
N HIS A 37 22.08 36.48 2.13
CA HIS A 37 22.46 36.36 0.72
C HIS A 37 21.74 37.37 -0.17
N ALA A 38 22.36 37.71 -1.29
CA ALA A 38 21.74 38.60 -2.27
C ALA A 38 20.78 37.82 -3.17
N GLU A 39 19.53 38.27 -3.23
CA GLU A 39 18.55 37.85 -4.23
C GLU A 39 18.62 38.74 -5.49
N GLY A 40 19.09 39.99 -5.34
CA GLY A 40 19.16 40.95 -6.44
C GLY A 40 19.90 42.24 -6.08
N GLU A 41 19.87 43.22 -6.99
CA GLU A 41 20.46 44.54 -6.70
C GLU A 41 19.65 45.24 -5.60
N ARG A 42 20.27 45.49 -4.44
CA ARG A 42 19.60 46.06 -3.25
C ARG A 42 18.45 45.20 -2.73
N VAL A 43 18.55 43.88 -2.86
CA VAL A 43 17.63 42.91 -2.25
C VAL A 43 18.47 41.85 -1.56
N VAL A 44 18.30 41.72 -0.24
CA VAL A 44 19.06 40.78 0.60
C VAL A 44 18.09 40.05 1.50
N THR A 45 18.24 38.73 1.55
CA THR A 45 17.46 37.85 2.41
C THR A 45 18.30 37.45 3.61
N HIS A 46 17.76 37.62 4.81
CA HIS A 46 18.31 37.16 6.07
C HIS A 46 17.59 35.88 6.51
N GLN A 47 18.35 34.91 6.99
CA GLN A 47 17.80 33.65 7.49
C GLN A 47 18.08 33.49 8.98
N PHE A 48 17.10 32.98 9.72
CA PHE A 48 17.21 32.66 11.15
C PHE A 48 16.68 31.24 11.41
N ALA A 49 17.31 30.49 12.31
CA ALA A 49 16.81 29.17 12.69
C ALA A 49 15.38 29.27 13.26
N CYS A 50 14.54 28.29 12.93
CA CYS A 50 13.22 28.17 13.56
C CYS A 50 13.31 27.22 14.75
N GLU A 51 12.93 27.71 15.92
CA GLU A 51 12.91 26.95 17.18
C GLU A 51 11.48 26.52 17.57
N ARG A 52 10.54 26.61 16.62
CA ARG A 52 9.14 26.23 16.84
C ARG A 52 9.03 24.69 16.88
N PRO A 53 8.46 24.08 17.94
CA PRO A 53 8.44 22.62 18.12
C PRO A 53 7.83 21.80 16.97
N GLY A 54 6.93 22.38 16.17
CA GLY A 54 6.30 21.72 15.01
C GLY A 54 7.05 21.87 13.69
N TYR A 55 8.16 22.61 13.66
CA TYR A 55 8.88 22.97 12.43
C TYR A 55 10.39 22.64 12.54
N PRO A 56 10.77 21.40 12.93
CA PRO A 56 12.17 21.02 13.00
C PRO A 56 12.83 21.13 11.62
N GLY A 57 14.00 21.77 11.55
CA GLY A 57 14.76 21.96 10.30
C GLY A 57 14.24 23.11 9.42
N TRP A 58 13.23 23.88 9.86
CA TRP A 58 12.76 25.07 9.14
C TRP A 58 13.56 26.31 9.54
N TYR A 59 13.48 27.36 8.73
CA TYR A 59 14.10 28.65 9.00
C TYR A 59 13.19 29.82 8.62
N TRP A 60 13.28 30.90 9.39
CA TRP A 60 12.68 32.17 9.05
C TRP A 60 13.51 32.86 7.98
N SER A 61 12.85 33.41 6.96
CA SER A 61 13.47 34.12 5.85
C SER A 61 12.85 35.51 5.74
N VAL A 62 13.68 36.54 5.86
CA VAL A 62 13.25 37.94 5.78
C VAL A 62 13.99 38.63 4.64
N THR A 63 13.25 39.06 3.64
CA THR A 63 13.82 39.77 2.49
C THR A 63 13.70 41.27 2.71
N LEU A 64 14.84 41.95 2.79
CA LEU A 64 14.94 43.41 2.89
C LEU A 64 15.36 44.01 1.56
N THR A 65 14.81 45.18 1.24
CA THR A 65 15.15 45.96 0.06
C THR A 65 15.27 47.45 0.38
N ARG A 66 15.86 48.22 -0.53
CA ARG A 66 15.90 49.69 -0.43
C ARG A 66 15.89 50.35 -1.80
N ALA A 67 15.23 51.49 -1.90
CA ALA A 67 15.19 52.28 -3.13
C ALA A 67 16.57 52.79 -3.56
N LYS A 68 16.75 53.02 -4.87
CA LYS A 68 17.98 53.61 -5.42
C LYS A 68 18.14 55.03 -4.86
N ARG A 69 19.25 55.28 -4.14
CA ARG A 69 19.56 56.52 -3.39
C ARG A 69 18.70 56.78 -2.14
N GLY A 70 17.79 55.86 -1.79
CA GLY A 70 17.10 55.86 -0.50
C GLY A 70 18.02 55.38 0.62
N LYS A 71 17.89 55.98 1.79
CA LYS A 71 18.56 55.54 3.03
C LYS A 71 17.70 54.55 3.82
N ASP A 72 16.40 54.58 3.60
CA ASP A 72 15.43 53.75 4.33
C ASP A 72 15.41 52.31 3.79
N LEU A 73 15.31 51.37 4.72
CA LEU A 73 15.13 49.95 4.44
C LEU A 73 13.63 49.65 4.45
N THR A 74 13.20 48.76 3.56
CA THR A 74 11.82 48.29 3.47
C THR A 74 11.81 46.77 3.47
N VAL A 75 10.81 46.19 4.12
CA VAL A 75 10.57 44.74 4.11
C VAL A 75 9.83 44.38 2.82
N ASN A 76 10.32 43.36 2.13
CA ASN A 76 9.61 42.79 0.98
C ASN A 76 8.72 41.62 1.42
N GLU A 77 9.25 40.68 2.21
CA GLU A 77 8.51 39.54 2.74
C GLU A 77 9.16 39.01 4.03
N VAL A 78 8.35 38.32 4.83
CA VAL A 78 8.77 37.43 5.91
C VAL A 78 8.04 36.11 5.73
N VAL A 79 8.79 35.03 5.58
CA VAL A 79 8.25 33.69 5.33
C VAL A 79 8.99 32.65 6.17
N LEU A 80 8.29 31.57 6.51
CA LEU A 80 8.86 30.40 7.16
C LEU A 80 9.03 29.32 6.09
N LEU A 81 10.26 28.85 5.86
CA LEU A 81 10.58 27.92 4.78
C LEU A 81 11.24 26.64 5.30
N PRO A 82 11.00 25.49 4.64
CA PRO A 82 11.66 24.24 4.99
C PRO A 82 13.12 24.28 4.56
N GLY A 83 14.02 23.87 5.46
CA GLY A 83 15.41 23.54 5.14
C GLY A 83 15.57 22.07 4.71
N ASP A 84 16.81 21.65 4.51
CA ASP A 84 17.12 20.30 4.02
C ASP A 84 16.71 19.19 5.01
N ASP A 85 16.75 19.50 6.31
CA ASP A 85 16.35 18.59 7.39
C ASP A 85 14.86 18.73 7.77
N ALA A 86 14.10 19.56 7.04
CA ALA A 86 12.70 19.80 7.36
C ALA A 86 11.80 18.63 6.97
N ILE A 87 10.91 18.26 7.90
CA ILE A 87 9.83 17.32 7.58
C ILE A 87 8.76 18.08 6.79
N VAL A 88 8.61 17.75 5.51
CA VAL A 88 7.58 18.30 4.62
C VAL A 88 6.58 17.23 4.21
N ALA A 89 5.39 17.67 3.83
CA ALA A 89 4.39 16.77 3.27
C ALA A 89 4.93 16.09 1.99
N PRO A 90 4.59 14.81 1.76
CA PRO A 90 4.90 14.16 0.50
C PRO A 90 4.23 14.90 -0.66
N ALA A 91 4.73 14.68 -1.87
CA ALA A 91 4.10 15.21 -3.08
C ALA A 91 2.63 14.77 -3.14
N TRP A 92 1.75 15.68 -3.58
CA TRP A 92 0.35 15.36 -3.78
C TRP A 92 0.21 14.34 -4.91
N VAL A 93 -0.62 13.32 -4.70
CA VAL A 93 -0.88 12.24 -5.66
C VAL A 93 -2.38 12.21 -6.01
N PRO A 94 -2.75 12.15 -7.31
CA PRO A 94 -4.14 12.01 -7.75
C PRO A 94 -4.88 10.88 -7.03
N TYR A 95 -6.17 11.09 -6.72
CA TYR A 95 -6.96 10.08 -5.99
C TYR A 95 -6.96 8.71 -6.67
N LYS A 96 -7.07 8.67 -8.01
CA LYS A 96 -7.01 7.43 -8.81
C LYS A 96 -5.74 6.61 -8.55
N GLU A 97 -4.60 7.28 -8.34
CA GLU A 97 -3.31 6.65 -8.09
C GLU A 97 -3.12 6.23 -6.62
N ARG A 98 -3.99 6.70 -5.72
CA ARG A 98 -3.98 6.32 -4.29
C ARG A 98 -4.81 5.09 -3.98
N LEU A 99 -5.72 4.70 -4.88
CA LEU A 99 -6.66 3.59 -4.65
C LEU A 99 -5.94 2.25 -4.44
N GLN A 100 -6.31 1.57 -3.36
CA GLN A 100 -5.88 0.22 -3.03
C GLN A 100 -7.04 -0.77 -3.13
N PRO A 101 -6.74 -2.09 -3.28
CA PRO A 101 -7.76 -3.12 -3.15
C PRO A 101 -8.50 -2.99 -1.82
N GLY A 102 -9.83 -2.84 -1.87
CA GLY A 102 -10.68 -2.66 -0.69
C GLY A 102 -11.18 -1.23 -0.46
N ASP A 103 -10.64 -0.23 -1.15
CA ASP A 103 -11.05 1.17 -0.98
C ASP A 103 -12.38 1.52 -1.64
N LEU A 104 -12.90 0.66 -2.52
CA LEU A 104 -14.15 0.91 -3.26
C LEU A 104 -15.38 0.74 -2.35
N SER A 105 -16.24 1.75 -2.39
CA SER A 105 -17.54 1.79 -1.72
C SER A 105 -18.70 1.58 -2.72
N PRO A 106 -19.92 1.27 -2.23
CA PRO A 106 -21.08 1.15 -3.11
C PRO A 106 -21.33 2.43 -3.93
N GLY A 107 -21.34 2.28 -5.26
CA GLY A 107 -21.56 3.39 -6.20
C GLY A 107 -20.28 3.97 -6.82
N ASP A 108 -19.10 3.60 -6.33
CA ASP A 108 -17.84 4.03 -6.93
C ASP A 108 -17.65 3.43 -8.32
N LEU A 109 -17.27 4.27 -9.28
CA LEU A 109 -16.95 3.87 -10.64
C LEU A 109 -15.47 4.16 -10.92
N LEU A 110 -14.72 3.10 -11.18
CA LEU A 110 -13.33 3.18 -11.63
C LEU A 110 -13.24 2.63 -13.06
N PRO A 111 -13.48 3.46 -14.09
CA PRO A 111 -13.36 3.01 -15.47
C PRO A 111 -11.92 2.63 -15.77
N VAL A 112 -11.76 1.49 -16.44
CA VAL A 112 -10.48 1.08 -17.05
C VAL A 112 -10.19 1.95 -18.27
N GLU A 113 -8.91 2.24 -18.47
CA GLU A 113 -8.43 2.91 -19.69
C GLU A 113 -8.72 2.01 -20.91
N ASP A 114 -8.93 2.62 -22.08
CA ASP A 114 -9.26 1.86 -23.30
C ASP A 114 -8.12 0.93 -23.73
N GLU A 115 -6.87 1.34 -23.49
CA GLU A 115 -5.64 0.58 -23.78
C GLU A 115 -4.97 0.06 -22.50
N ASP A 116 -5.76 -0.40 -21.52
CA ASP A 116 -5.22 -1.04 -20.32
C ASP A 116 -4.49 -2.35 -20.69
N PRO A 117 -3.16 -2.45 -20.47
CA PRO A 117 -2.37 -3.61 -20.92
C PRO A 117 -2.77 -4.91 -20.21
N ARG A 118 -3.49 -4.83 -19.08
CA ARG A 118 -3.96 -5.99 -18.33
C ARG A 118 -5.15 -6.67 -19.00
N LEU A 119 -5.78 -6.03 -19.98
CA LEU A 119 -7.00 -6.49 -20.62
C LEU A 119 -6.80 -6.65 -22.13
N VAL A 120 -7.37 -7.72 -22.68
CA VAL A 120 -7.48 -7.95 -24.13
C VAL A 120 -8.93 -8.27 -24.49
N PRO A 121 -9.40 -7.89 -25.68
CA PRO A 121 -10.66 -8.40 -26.22
C PRO A 121 -10.69 -9.93 -26.20
N THR A 122 -11.84 -10.48 -25.84
CA THR A 122 -12.01 -11.94 -25.65
C THR A 122 -11.76 -12.74 -26.94
N TYR A 123 -11.99 -12.16 -28.11
CA TYR A 123 -11.70 -12.80 -29.40
C TYR A 123 -10.21 -12.83 -29.76
N LEU A 124 -9.35 -12.07 -29.05
CA LEU A 124 -7.89 -12.12 -29.21
C LEU A 124 -7.24 -13.16 -28.28
N VAL A 125 -7.98 -13.68 -27.28
CA VAL A 125 -7.50 -14.80 -26.47
C VAL A 125 -7.67 -16.08 -27.27
N GLY A 126 -6.65 -16.38 -28.06
CA GLY A 126 -6.67 -17.47 -29.04
C GLY A 126 -6.92 -17.00 -30.46
N ASP A 127 -6.23 -15.93 -30.90
CA ASP A 127 -6.11 -15.65 -32.34
C ASP A 127 -5.81 -16.96 -33.09
N ASP A 128 -6.70 -17.21 -34.04
CA ASP A 128 -7.14 -18.49 -34.57
C ASP A 128 -6.07 -19.21 -35.42
N PRO A 129 -5.74 -20.50 -35.16
CA PRO A 129 -5.07 -21.34 -36.15
C PRO A 129 -6.06 -22.03 -37.11
N LEU A 130 -7.36 -21.75 -37.05
CA LEU A 130 -8.35 -22.31 -37.97
C LEU A 130 -8.54 -21.39 -39.17
N ASP A 131 -7.56 -21.42 -40.08
CA ASP A 131 -7.65 -20.85 -41.43
C ASP A 131 -8.77 -21.48 -42.30
N GLU A 132 -9.55 -22.44 -41.77
CA GLU A 132 -10.63 -23.15 -42.49
C GLU A 132 -12.04 -22.76 -41.99
N PRO A 133 -13.02 -22.56 -42.90
CA PRO A 133 -14.40 -22.26 -42.51
C PRO A 133 -15.06 -23.43 -41.76
N LEU A 134 -15.32 -23.25 -40.46
CA LEU A 134 -16.07 -24.21 -39.65
C LEU A 134 -17.54 -24.29 -40.11
N ASP A 135 -18.11 -25.49 -40.11
CA ASP A 135 -19.54 -25.70 -40.35
C ASP A 135 -20.42 -25.23 -39.16
N GLY A 136 -21.74 -25.32 -39.31
CA GLY A 136 -22.70 -24.82 -38.32
C GLY A 136 -22.64 -25.54 -36.97
N ASP A 137 -22.34 -26.84 -36.98
CA ASP A 137 -22.27 -27.67 -35.77
C ASP A 137 -20.95 -27.47 -35.04
N ALA A 138 -19.83 -27.34 -35.78
CA ALA A 138 -18.53 -27.00 -35.23
C ALA A 138 -18.53 -25.60 -34.58
N ARG A 139 -19.18 -24.61 -35.19
CA ARG A 139 -19.36 -23.28 -34.57
C ARG A 139 -20.20 -23.33 -33.31
N ALA A 140 -21.26 -24.13 -33.28
CA ALA A 140 -22.10 -24.29 -32.08
C ALA A 140 -21.34 -24.99 -30.94
N GLN A 141 -20.48 -25.95 -31.27
CA GLN A 141 -19.59 -26.61 -30.30
C GLN A 141 -18.53 -25.63 -29.76
N VAL A 142 -17.86 -24.88 -30.63
CA VAL A 142 -16.91 -23.83 -30.24
C VAL A 142 -17.59 -22.79 -29.37
N ARG A 143 -18.82 -22.37 -29.69
CA ARG A 143 -19.59 -21.41 -28.88
C ARG A 143 -19.95 -21.96 -27.49
N ARG A 144 -20.28 -23.24 -27.37
CA ARG A 144 -20.59 -23.87 -26.08
C ARG A 144 -19.35 -23.99 -25.20
N VAL A 145 -18.21 -24.40 -25.79
CA VAL A 145 -16.90 -24.41 -25.11
C VAL A 145 -16.47 -22.99 -24.75
N ALA A 146 -16.71 -22.03 -25.64
CA ALA A 146 -16.47 -20.62 -25.42
C ALA A 146 -17.30 -20.09 -24.24
N GLU A 147 -18.58 -20.41 -24.16
CA GLU A 147 -19.47 -20.07 -23.04
C GLU A 147 -18.98 -20.70 -21.72
N ASP A 148 -18.64 -21.99 -21.73
CA ASP A 148 -18.09 -22.71 -20.58
C ASP A 148 -16.71 -22.16 -20.13
N LEU A 149 -15.93 -21.60 -21.06
CA LEU A 149 -14.64 -20.93 -20.82
C LEU A 149 -14.78 -19.43 -20.48
N GLY A 150 -16.02 -18.90 -20.42
CA GLY A 150 -16.28 -17.50 -20.09
C GLY A 150 -15.94 -16.51 -21.21
N LEU A 151 -16.03 -16.94 -22.47
CA LEU A 151 -15.79 -16.14 -23.68
C LEU A 151 -17.00 -15.25 -24.10
N GLY A 152 -18.02 -15.10 -23.25
CA GLY A 152 -19.09 -14.11 -23.40
C GLY A 152 -18.75 -12.71 -22.89
N ARG A 153 -17.54 -12.51 -22.35
CA ARG A 153 -17.05 -11.22 -21.85
C ARG A 153 -16.59 -10.34 -23.01
N ILE A 154 -16.65 -9.01 -22.85
CA ILE A 154 -16.09 -8.07 -23.84
C ILE A 154 -14.55 -8.09 -23.79
N ARG A 155 -13.99 -8.17 -22.58
CA ARG A 155 -12.54 -8.23 -22.32
C ARG A 155 -12.22 -9.33 -21.31
N THR A 156 -11.01 -9.89 -21.41
CA THR A 156 -10.43 -10.86 -20.48
C THR A 156 -9.00 -10.45 -20.12
N LEU A 157 -8.38 -11.10 -19.13
CA LEU A 157 -7.00 -10.78 -18.75
C LEU A 157 -6.04 -11.11 -19.90
N SER A 158 -5.13 -10.18 -20.18
CA SER A 158 -3.96 -10.42 -21.02
C SER A 158 -2.95 -11.30 -20.28
N ARG A 159 -1.89 -11.74 -20.97
CA ARG A 159 -0.77 -12.43 -20.32
C ARG A 159 -0.13 -11.56 -19.24
N GLU A 160 0.08 -10.27 -19.53
CA GLU A 160 0.60 -9.31 -18.56
C GLU A 160 -0.33 -9.16 -17.35
N GLY A 161 -1.65 -9.09 -17.57
CA GLY A 161 -2.63 -9.04 -16.49
C GLY A 161 -2.61 -10.29 -15.60
N ILE A 162 -2.39 -11.47 -16.19
CA ILE A 162 -2.22 -12.74 -15.46
C ILE A 162 -0.91 -12.72 -14.66
N ASP A 163 0.20 -12.32 -15.27
CA ASP A 163 1.52 -12.29 -14.64
C ASP A 163 1.54 -11.31 -13.46
N MET A 164 1.00 -10.10 -13.64
CA MET A 164 0.85 -9.10 -12.57
C MET A 164 -0.03 -9.60 -11.42
N ALA A 165 -1.07 -10.39 -11.71
CA ALA A 165 -1.90 -10.98 -10.67
C ALA A 165 -1.16 -12.08 -9.91
N ALA A 166 -0.47 -12.98 -10.63
CA ALA A 166 0.32 -14.05 -10.06
C ALA A 166 1.41 -13.51 -9.14
N GLU A 167 2.18 -12.51 -9.60
CA GLU A 167 3.24 -11.88 -8.81
C GLU A 167 2.70 -11.25 -7.52
N ARG A 168 1.62 -10.46 -7.62
CA ARG A 168 0.99 -9.84 -6.44
C ARG A 168 0.47 -10.88 -5.45
N TRP A 169 -0.14 -11.97 -5.92
CA TRP A 169 -0.66 -13.02 -5.04
C TRP A 169 0.46 -13.83 -4.39
N TYR A 170 1.50 -14.18 -5.14
CA TYR A 170 2.64 -14.96 -4.65
C TYR A 170 3.52 -14.17 -3.67
N ALA A 171 3.72 -12.86 -3.90
CA ALA A 171 4.43 -11.99 -2.97
C ALA A 171 3.55 -11.55 -1.77
N GLY A 172 2.25 -11.82 -1.83
CA GLY A 172 1.26 -11.37 -0.85
C GLY A 172 1.17 -12.25 0.40
N PRO A 173 0.18 -11.97 1.29
CA PRO A 173 -0.03 -12.72 2.52
C PRO A 173 -0.34 -14.22 2.30
N ALA A 174 -0.97 -14.54 1.17
CA ALA A 174 -1.30 -15.90 0.73
C ALA A 174 -0.19 -16.55 -0.12
N GLY A 175 1.00 -15.95 -0.09
CA GLY A 175 2.25 -16.45 -0.67
C GLY A 175 3.00 -17.38 0.28
N PRO A 176 4.02 -18.11 -0.21
CA PRO A 176 4.84 -19.00 0.61
C PRO A 176 5.77 -18.26 1.57
N GLU A 177 6.13 -17.01 1.25
CA GLU A 177 7.09 -16.24 2.04
C GLU A 177 6.46 -15.53 3.25
N SER A 178 5.13 -15.63 3.41
CA SER A 178 4.43 -14.98 4.51
C SER A 178 4.82 -15.59 5.87
N PRO A 179 4.81 -14.83 6.97
CA PRO A 179 5.14 -15.37 8.30
C PRO A 179 4.26 -16.55 8.70
N LEU A 180 2.99 -16.55 8.25
CA LEU A 180 2.06 -17.65 8.48
C LEU A 180 2.50 -18.93 7.75
N ALA A 181 2.84 -18.81 6.46
CA ALA A 181 3.31 -19.93 5.65
C ALA A 181 4.61 -20.52 6.18
N LYS A 182 5.58 -19.67 6.56
CA LYS A 182 6.85 -20.12 7.15
C LYS A 182 6.71 -20.87 8.48
N SER A 183 5.61 -20.65 9.19
CA SER A 183 5.34 -21.28 10.48
C SER A 183 4.38 -22.47 10.37
N ALA A 184 3.87 -22.73 9.17
CA ALA A 184 2.90 -23.79 8.93
C ALA A 184 3.58 -25.17 8.87
N PRO A 185 2.89 -26.23 9.32
CA PRO A 185 3.45 -27.58 9.28
C PRO A 185 3.48 -28.18 7.87
N ASP A 186 2.54 -27.77 7.00
CA ASP A 186 2.37 -28.28 5.64
C ASP A 186 1.83 -27.17 4.72
N THR A 187 1.86 -27.43 3.41
CA THR A 187 1.46 -26.47 2.37
C THR A 187 0.11 -26.81 1.73
N CYS A 188 -0.48 -25.83 1.06
CA CYS A 188 -1.75 -25.95 0.35
C CYS A 188 -1.73 -27.07 -0.71
N THR A 189 -0.58 -27.41 -1.28
CA THR A 189 -0.40 -28.47 -2.29
C THR A 189 -1.02 -29.80 -1.85
N THR A 190 -0.91 -30.14 -0.57
CA THR A 190 -1.40 -31.39 0.02
C THR A 190 -2.67 -31.23 0.85
N CYS A 191 -3.18 -30.01 0.98
CA CYS A 191 -4.31 -29.71 1.85
C CYS A 191 -5.62 -30.21 1.23
N GLY A 192 -6.41 -30.97 1.99
CA GLY A 192 -7.71 -31.47 1.55
C GLY A 192 -8.78 -30.38 1.34
N PHE A 193 -8.55 -29.17 1.86
CA PHE A 193 -9.44 -28.01 1.68
C PHE A 193 -9.09 -27.14 0.46
N LEU A 194 -8.06 -27.50 -0.32
CA LEU A 194 -7.67 -26.76 -1.51
C LEU A 194 -8.65 -27.07 -2.66
N LEU A 195 -9.36 -26.05 -3.13
CA LEU A 195 -10.09 -26.11 -4.40
C LEU A 195 -9.17 -25.69 -5.55
N ARG A 196 -9.12 -26.51 -6.60
CA ARG A 196 -8.34 -26.21 -7.81
C ARG A 196 -9.07 -25.19 -8.68
N ILE A 197 -8.33 -24.21 -9.19
CA ILE A 197 -8.80 -23.28 -10.22
C ILE A 197 -8.45 -23.82 -11.61
N ASN A 198 -9.11 -23.29 -12.65
CA ASN A 198 -8.82 -23.62 -14.05
C ASN A 198 -7.85 -22.60 -14.68
N GLY A 199 -7.23 -22.96 -15.80
CA GLY A 199 -6.38 -22.10 -16.61
C GLY A 199 -4.90 -22.15 -16.23
N SER A 200 -4.13 -21.20 -16.76
CA SER A 200 -2.67 -21.15 -16.62
C SER A 200 -2.18 -21.01 -15.18
N LEU A 201 -3.01 -20.52 -14.27
CA LEU A 201 -2.66 -20.36 -12.84
C LEU A 201 -2.92 -21.63 -12.01
N SER A 202 -3.55 -22.65 -12.56
CA SER A 202 -3.95 -23.88 -11.85
C SER A 202 -2.77 -24.69 -11.28
N GLU A 203 -1.58 -24.53 -11.86
CA GLU A 203 -0.35 -25.19 -11.44
C GLU A 203 0.36 -24.47 -10.29
N SER A 204 -0.03 -23.24 -9.96
CA SER A 204 0.65 -22.43 -8.93
C SER A 204 -0.28 -21.88 -7.87
N PHE A 205 -1.60 -21.86 -8.12
CA PHE A 205 -2.59 -21.33 -7.20
C PHE A 205 -3.84 -22.21 -7.09
N GLY A 206 -4.57 -22.03 -6.00
CA GLY A 206 -5.93 -22.56 -5.79
C GLY A 206 -6.73 -21.64 -4.87
N VAL A 207 -7.90 -22.08 -4.43
CA VAL A 207 -8.75 -21.36 -3.46
C VAL A 207 -8.85 -22.17 -2.18
N CYS A 208 -8.62 -21.53 -1.03
CA CYS A 208 -8.85 -22.17 0.26
C CYS A 208 -10.36 -22.20 0.56
N ALA A 209 -10.89 -23.38 0.89
CA ALA A 209 -12.29 -23.58 1.28
C ALA A 209 -12.46 -24.00 2.76
N ASN A 210 -11.42 -23.80 3.58
CA ASN A 210 -11.51 -24.08 5.00
C ASN A 210 -12.04 -22.84 5.74
N GLY A 211 -13.30 -22.87 6.18
CA GLY A 211 -13.92 -21.79 6.96
C GLY A 211 -13.25 -21.47 8.30
N ASN A 212 -12.31 -22.30 8.77
CA ASN A 212 -11.48 -22.02 9.94
C ASN A 212 -10.14 -21.34 9.61
N ALA A 213 -9.78 -21.24 8.32
CA ALA A 213 -8.55 -20.61 7.88
C ALA A 213 -8.77 -19.11 7.61
N ASN A 214 -7.72 -18.30 7.84
CA ASN A 214 -7.74 -16.86 7.54
C ASN A 214 -7.95 -16.56 6.04
N ASP A 215 -7.65 -17.55 5.20
CA ASP A 215 -7.67 -17.46 3.74
C ASP A 215 -8.91 -18.11 3.10
N ASP A 216 -9.92 -18.47 3.90
CA ASP A 216 -11.19 -18.98 3.38
C ASP A 216 -11.77 -18.06 2.29
N GLY A 217 -12.14 -18.67 1.15
CA GLY A 217 -12.64 -17.98 -0.04
C GLY A 217 -11.60 -17.15 -0.80
N LYS A 218 -10.31 -17.22 -0.45
CA LYS A 218 -9.23 -16.46 -1.11
C LYS A 218 -8.34 -17.35 -1.97
N VAL A 219 -7.70 -16.74 -2.97
CA VAL A 219 -6.66 -17.38 -3.77
C VAL A 219 -5.39 -17.53 -2.92
N VAL A 220 -4.85 -18.74 -2.90
CA VAL A 220 -3.60 -19.11 -2.21
C VAL A 220 -2.62 -19.72 -3.19
N SER A 221 -1.33 -19.45 -3.02
CA SER A 221 -0.29 -20.20 -3.73
C SER A 221 -0.22 -21.64 -3.22
N LEU A 222 0.16 -22.59 -4.07
CA LEU A 222 0.18 -24.00 -3.68
C LEU A 222 1.23 -24.31 -2.61
N ASP A 223 2.29 -23.53 -2.53
CA ASP A 223 3.34 -23.58 -1.51
C ASP A 223 3.06 -22.68 -0.30
N HIS A 224 1.93 -21.98 -0.27
CA HIS A 224 1.43 -21.33 0.95
C HIS A 224 1.12 -22.36 2.03
N GLY A 225 1.27 -22.00 3.30
CA GLY A 225 0.90 -22.85 4.42
C GLY A 225 0.10 -22.08 5.46
N CYS A 226 -0.74 -22.80 6.21
CA CYS A 226 -1.44 -22.24 7.37
C CYS A 226 -1.60 -23.27 8.49
N GLY A 227 -1.91 -22.81 9.70
CA GLY A 227 -2.16 -23.67 10.86
C GLY A 227 -3.45 -24.49 10.80
N ALA A 228 -4.30 -24.23 9.80
CA ALA A 228 -5.58 -24.93 9.57
C ALA A 228 -5.50 -25.93 8.41
N HIS A 229 -4.29 -26.42 8.08
CA HIS A 229 -4.12 -27.50 7.11
C HIS A 229 -4.88 -28.77 7.56
N SER A 230 -5.42 -29.55 6.61
CA SER A 230 -6.29 -30.71 6.91
C SER A 230 -5.58 -31.80 7.72
N GLU A 231 -4.26 -31.87 7.63
CA GLU A 231 -3.42 -32.86 8.31
C GLU A 231 -2.72 -32.34 9.58
N VAL A 232 -2.98 -31.10 10.02
CA VAL A 232 -2.37 -30.58 11.26
C VAL A 232 -2.81 -31.43 12.46
N LYS A 233 -1.84 -31.83 13.28
CA LYS A 233 -2.07 -32.55 14.53
C LYS A 233 -1.44 -31.80 15.69
N LEU A 234 -2.19 -31.69 16.79
CA LEU A 234 -1.64 -31.17 18.06
C LEU A 234 -0.55 -32.10 18.57
N ALA A 235 0.49 -31.50 19.18
CA ALA A 235 1.49 -32.26 19.90
C ALA A 235 0.81 -33.11 20.97
N ARG A 236 1.34 -34.32 21.24
CA ARG A 236 0.73 -35.29 22.17
C ARG A 236 0.41 -34.71 23.56
N LYS A 237 1.20 -33.74 24.04
CA LYS A 237 0.98 -33.07 25.35
C LYS A 237 -0.19 -32.08 25.35
N GLN A 238 -0.62 -31.62 24.18
CA GLN A 238 -1.70 -30.64 23.98
C GLN A 238 -3.00 -31.32 23.53
N GLN A 239 -2.96 -32.62 23.27
CA GLN A 239 -4.17 -33.37 22.97
C GLN A 239 -5.06 -33.43 24.22
N PRO A 240 -6.40 -33.43 24.06
CA PRO A 240 -7.31 -33.64 25.17
C PRO A 240 -6.90 -34.91 25.92
N LEU A 241 -6.89 -34.85 27.24
CA LEU A 241 -6.72 -36.06 28.04
C LEU A 241 -7.84 -37.03 27.64
N PRO A 242 -7.53 -38.34 27.50
CA PRO A 242 -8.58 -39.32 27.28
C PRO A 242 -9.61 -39.17 28.40
N MET A 243 -10.89 -39.27 28.03
CA MET A 243 -11.95 -39.28 29.02
C MET A 243 -11.63 -40.38 30.05
N PRO A 244 -11.67 -40.09 31.36
CA PRO A 244 -11.53 -41.14 32.35
C PRO A 244 -12.61 -42.18 32.11
N ASP A 245 -12.30 -43.45 32.42
CA ASP A 245 -13.27 -44.52 32.35
C ASP A 245 -14.53 -44.12 33.14
N HIS A 246 -15.70 -44.52 32.62
CA HIS A 246 -16.95 -44.28 33.31
C HIS A 246 -16.86 -44.86 34.73
N ALA A 247 -16.97 -44.00 35.74
CA ALA A 247 -17.19 -44.44 37.10
C ALA A 247 -18.63 -44.99 37.15
N PHE A 248 -18.76 -46.31 37.16
CA PHE A 248 -20.02 -46.94 37.50
C PHE A 248 -20.22 -46.77 39.00
N ASP A 249 -21.35 -46.17 39.38
CA ASP A 249 -21.77 -46.20 40.78
C ASP A 249 -22.02 -47.67 41.14
N THR A 250 -21.19 -48.19 42.05
CA THR A 250 -21.31 -49.58 42.53
C THR A 250 -22.24 -49.70 43.72
N LEU A 251 -22.81 -48.59 44.21
CA LEU A 251 -23.81 -48.64 45.27
C LEU A 251 -25.06 -49.34 44.74
N THR A 252 -25.34 -50.49 45.34
CA THR A 252 -26.65 -51.12 45.20
C THR A 252 -27.65 -50.45 46.14
N ASP A 253 -28.95 -50.45 45.80
CA ASP A 253 -29.98 -49.84 46.64
C ASP A 253 -29.92 -50.37 48.10
N ASP A 254 -29.53 -51.64 48.27
CA ASP A 254 -29.35 -52.32 49.56
C ASP A 254 -28.20 -51.76 50.43
N GLU A 255 -27.21 -51.12 49.80
CA GLU A 255 -26.05 -50.51 50.47
C GLU A 255 -26.30 -49.05 50.84
N TYR A 256 -27.19 -48.35 50.12
CA TYR A 256 -27.59 -46.97 50.42
C TYR A 256 -28.42 -46.88 51.72
N GLU A 257 -29.25 -47.89 52.01
CA GLU A 257 -30.07 -47.92 53.24
C GLU A 257 -29.27 -48.25 54.52
N ARG A 258 -27.96 -48.54 54.41
CA ARG A 258 -27.08 -48.88 55.56
C ARG A 258 -26.11 -47.78 55.98
N ILE A 259 -26.13 -46.63 55.30
CA ILE A 259 -25.33 -45.42 55.61
C ILE A 259 -26.25 -44.38 56.26
#